data_AF-A0A9P0PZZ4-F1
#
_entry.id   AF-A0A9P0PZZ4-F1
#
_cell.length_a   1.000
_cell.length_b   1.000
_cell.length_c   1.000
_cell.angle_alpha   90.00
_cell.angle_beta   90.00
_cell.angle_gamma   90.00
#
_symmetry.space_group_name_H-M   'P 1'
#
loop_
_entity.id
_entity.type
_entity.pdbx_description
1 polymer ?
#
loop_
_entity_poly.entity_id
_entity_poly.type
_entity_poly.pdbx_seq_one_letter_code
_entity_poly.pdbx_strand_id
1 'polypeptide(L)'
;MKFSKLSANFLIERNLKDEKYITVYDQYTPDYTRQAVTGKFYSKFELKVDEADPAILKKLEWVKDFGPRQKREWPETMNQWYGWYLEPLVPVDKSNKMLYYPQASSELTKVGLQLLKEKTKKKQ
;
A
#
# COMPACT_ATOMS: atom_id res chain seq x y z
N MET A 1 20.47 -14.33 16.34
CA MET A 1 20.59 -13.64 17.66
C MET A 1 19.79 -14.42 18.67
N LYS A 2 20.33 -14.72 19.87
CA LYS A 2 19.53 -15.24 20.98
C LYS A 2 19.00 -14.04 21.77
N PHE A 3 17.70 -13.80 21.71
CA PHE A 3 17.06 -12.78 22.55
C PHE A 3 17.18 -13.17 24.03
N SER A 4 17.38 -12.20 24.92
CA SER A 4 17.35 -12.47 26.36
C SER A 4 15.94 -12.90 26.76
N LYS A 5 15.81 -13.83 27.73
CA LYS A 5 14.48 -14.31 28.18
C LYS A 5 13.54 -13.15 28.53
N LEU A 6 14.07 -12.09 29.12
CA LEU A 6 13.31 -10.88 29.45
C LEU A 6 12.71 -10.19 28.21
N SER A 7 13.51 -10.01 27.15
CA SER A 7 13.04 -9.40 25.90
C SER A 7 12.02 -10.26 25.15
N ALA A 8 12.15 -11.60 25.20
CA ALA A 8 11.17 -12.51 24.64
C ALA A 8 9.83 -12.45 25.41
N ASN A 9 9.89 -12.49 26.75
CA ASN A 9 8.70 -12.43 27.59
C ASN A 9 7.93 -11.11 27.42
N PHE A 10 8.63 -9.97 27.29
CA PHE A 10 8.00 -8.67 27.04
C PHE A 10 7.23 -8.64 25.71
N LEU A 11 7.79 -9.20 24.64
CA LEU A 11 7.12 -9.28 23.33
C LEU A 11 5.90 -10.21 23.37
N ILE A 12 6.00 -11.34 24.10
CA ILE A 12 4.87 -12.26 24.30
C ILE A 12 3.76 -11.57 25.10
N GLU A 13 4.09 -10.89 26.21
CA GLU A 13 3.11 -10.17 27.02
C GLU A 13 2.43 -9.05 26.24
N ARG A 14 3.18 -8.33 25.39
CA ARG A 14 2.60 -7.29 24.52
C ARG A 14 1.61 -7.90 23.52
N ASN A 15 2.01 -8.95 22.81
CA ASN A 15 1.12 -9.62 21.86
C ASN A 15 -0.14 -10.19 22.54
N LEU A 16 -0.01 -10.79 23.73
CA LEU A 16 -1.17 -11.28 24.50
C LEU A 16 -2.10 -10.15 24.98
N LYS A 17 -1.58 -8.93 25.18
CA LYS A 17 -2.41 -7.74 25.44
C LYS A 17 -3.04 -7.20 24.16
N ASP A 18 -2.30 -7.17 23.05
CA ASP A 18 -2.77 -6.75 21.72
C ASP A 18 -3.86 -7.70 21.16
N GLU A 19 -3.85 -8.99 21.56
CA GLU A 19 -4.89 -9.99 21.25
C GLU A 19 -6.10 -9.90 22.20
N LYS A 20 -5.87 -9.63 23.50
CA LYS A 20 -6.92 -9.66 24.53
C LYS A 20 -7.70 -8.35 24.64
N TYR A 21 -7.08 -7.22 24.32
CA TYR A 21 -7.71 -5.91 24.30
C TYR A 21 -7.81 -5.43 22.85
N ILE A 22 -8.97 -4.88 22.48
CA ILE A 22 -9.18 -4.29 21.16
C ILE A 22 -8.12 -3.21 20.96
N THR A 23 -7.32 -3.36 19.91
CA THR A 23 -6.36 -2.35 19.47
C THR A 23 -7.10 -1.04 19.25
N VAL A 24 -6.75 -0.01 20.04
CA VAL A 24 -7.32 1.33 19.86
C VAL A 24 -6.68 1.95 18.63
N TYR A 25 -7.34 1.79 17.49
CA TYR A 25 -6.97 2.47 16.26
C TYR A 25 -7.36 3.95 16.40
N ASP A 26 -6.37 4.83 16.56
CA ASP A 26 -6.58 6.30 16.58
C ASP A 26 -7.27 6.81 15.30
N GLN A 27 -7.22 6.03 14.22
CA GLN A 27 -7.90 6.29 12.95
C GLN A 27 -8.77 5.08 12.58
N TYR A 28 -10.09 5.25 12.67
CA TYR A 28 -11.05 4.26 12.18
C TYR A 28 -10.86 4.08 10.67
N THR A 29 -10.38 2.91 10.27
CA THR A 29 -10.27 2.50 8.88
C THR A 29 -11.32 1.40 8.64
N PRO A 30 -12.34 1.62 7.78
CA PRO A 30 -13.31 0.57 7.50
C PRO A 30 -12.63 -0.62 6.84
N ASP A 31 -12.88 -1.83 7.35
CA ASP A 31 -12.47 -3.05 6.67
C ASP A 31 -13.43 -3.35 5.53
N TYR A 32 -13.15 -2.76 4.36
CA TYR A 32 -13.97 -2.93 3.14
C TYR A 32 -13.99 -4.39 2.61
N THR A 33 -13.19 -5.30 3.16
CA THR A 33 -13.20 -6.73 2.79
C THR A 33 -14.17 -7.55 3.63
N ARG A 34 -14.55 -7.05 4.81
CA ARG A 34 -15.56 -7.68 5.66
C ARG A 34 -16.95 -7.17 5.30
N GLN A 35 -17.79 -8.12 4.86
CA GLN A 35 -19.23 -7.91 4.83
C GLN A 35 -19.71 -7.52 6.23
N ALA A 36 -20.58 -6.51 6.36
CA ALA A 36 -21.06 -6.03 7.65
C ALA A 36 -21.88 -7.12 8.36
N VAL A 37 -21.24 -7.87 9.26
CA VAL A 37 -21.84 -9.05 9.88
C VAL A 37 -22.94 -8.65 10.87
N THR A 38 -24.15 -9.10 10.55
CA THR A 38 -25.40 -9.08 11.34
C THR A 38 -26.02 -7.72 11.64
N GLY A 39 -27.21 -7.51 11.05
CA GLY A 39 -28.18 -6.54 11.57
C GLY A 39 -28.63 -6.94 12.98
N LYS A 40 -29.06 -5.95 13.77
CA LYS A 40 -29.63 -6.22 15.10
C LYS A 40 -30.95 -6.98 14.92
N PHE A 41 -31.14 -8.07 15.65
CA PHE A 41 -32.32 -8.97 15.62
C PHE A 41 -33.71 -8.28 15.66
N TYR A 42 -33.77 -7.04 16.17
CA TYR A 42 -35.01 -6.24 16.29
C TYR A 42 -35.19 -5.21 15.16
N SER A 43 -34.25 -5.10 14.22
CA SER A 43 -34.32 -4.12 13.14
C SER A 43 -35.30 -4.59 12.07
N LYS A 44 -36.43 -3.91 11.92
CA LYS A 44 -37.29 -4.07 10.72
C LYS A 44 -36.58 -3.67 9.42
N PHE A 45 -35.47 -2.96 9.54
CA PHE A 45 -34.56 -2.60 8.44
C PHE A 45 -33.30 -3.46 8.57
N GLU A 46 -33.41 -4.75 8.25
CA GLU A 46 -32.23 -5.52 7.91
C GLU A 46 -31.74 -5.09 6.54
N LEU A 47 -30.44 -4.84 6.41
CA LEU A 47 -29.80 -4.71 5.11
C LEU A 47 -29.85 -6.08 4.45
N LYS A 48 -30.83 -6.27 3.55
CA LYS A 48 -30.73 -7.34 2.57
C LYS A 48 -29.41 -7.18 1.83
N VAL A 49 -28.71 -8.29 1.62
CA VAL A 49 -27.53 -8.33 0.75
C VAL A 49 -28.02 -8.35 -0.70
N ASP A 50 -28.67 -7.26 -1.09
CA ASP A 50 -28.96 -6.96 -2.48
C ASP A 50 -27.62 -6.61 -3.17
N GLU A 51 -27.51 -6.83 -4.49
CA GLU A 51 -26.29 -6.49 -5.24
C GLU A 51 -25.94 -5.01 -5.03
N ALA A 52 -24.66 -4.74 -4.73
CA ALA A 52 -24.20 -3.39 -4.47
C ALA A 52 -24.49 -2.48 -5.67
N ASP A 53 -25.11 -1.32 -5.42
CA ASP A 53 -25.51 -0.38 -6.47
C ASP A 53 -24.33 -0.14 -7.44
N PRO A 54 -24.47 -0.49 -8.73
CA PRO A 54 -23.39 -0.36 -9.70
C PRO A 54 -22.92 1.09 -9.89
N ALA A 55 -23.74 2.08 -9.54
CA ALA A 55 -23.33 3.49 -9.53
C ALA A 55 -22.43 3.84 -8.34
N ILE A 56 -22.60 3.16 -7.18
CA ILE A 56 -21.69 3.28 -6.03
C ILE A 56 -20.40 2.50 -6.31
N LEU A 57 -20.50 1.28 -6.84
CA LEU A 57 -19.36 0.42 -7.10
C LEU A 57 -18.39 1.08 -8.10
N LYS A 58 -18.89 1.65 -9.20
CA LYS A 58 -18.08 2.45 -10.14
C LYS A 58 -17.42 3.68 -9.52
N LYS A 59 -18.05 4.32 -8.52
CA LYS A 59 -17.44 5.45 -7.79
C LYS A 59 -16.32 4.97 -6.87
N LEU A 60 -16.47 3.80 -6.25
CA LEU A 60 -15.42 3.19 -5.43
C LEU A 60 -14.22 2.77 -6.28
N GLU A 61 -14.44 2.10 -7.40
CA GLU A 61 -13.41 1.80 -8.41
C GLU A 61 -12.69 3.09 -8.85
N TRP A 62 -13.45 4.10 -9.28
CA TRP A 62 -12.91 5.41 -9.67
C TRP A 62 -12.05 6.04 -8.57
N VAL A 63 -12.49 6.06 -7.32
CA VAL A 63 -11.72 6.67 -6.22
C VAL A 63 -10.47 5.84 -5.90
N LYS A 64 -10.59 4.51 -5.83
CA LYS A 64 -9.54 3.62 -5.32
C LYS A 64 -8.49 3.25 -6.36
N ASP A 65 -8.90 2.81 -7.53
CA ASP A 65 -8.02 2.10 -8.47
C ASP A 65 -7.45 3.04 -9.57
N PHE A 66 -8.11 4.15 -9.86
CA PHE A 66 -7.65 5.09 -10.90
C PHE A 66 -6.61 6.08 -10.37
N GLY A 67 -5.50 6.23 -11.11
CA GLY A 67 -4.44 7.20 -10.81
C GLY A 67 -4.80 8.64 -11.20
N PRO A 68 -4.04 9.66 -10.74
CA PRO A 68 -4.33 11.08 -11.02
C PRO A 68 -4.47 11.41 -12.52
N ARG A 69 -3.56 10.90 -13.36
CA ARG A 69 -3.56 11.01 -14.83
C ARG A 69 -4.80 10.43 -15.53
N GLN A 70 -5.51 9.50 -14.89
CA GLN A 70 -6.73 8.91 -15.44
C GLN A 70 -7.98 9.66 -14.96
N LYS A 71 -7.87 10.34 -13.81
CA LYS A 71 -8.94 11.15 -13.20
C LYS A 71 -9.03 12.57 -13.80
N ARG A 72 -7.90 13.10 -14.27
CA ARG A 72 -7.76 14.46 -14.83
C ARG A 72 -6.83 14.42 -16.04
N GLU A 73 -7.08 15.28 -17.02
CA GLU A 73 -6.19 15.48 -18.17
C GLU A 73 -4.91 16.24 -17.77
N TRP A 74 -5.05 17.23 -16.87
CA TRP A 74 -3.99 18.15 -16.46
C TRP A 74 -3.77 18.14 -14.94
N PRO A 75 -2.53 18.41 -14.46
CA PRO A 75 -2.21 18.49 -13.04
C PRO A 75 -2.82 19.74 -12.40
N GLU A 76 -3.59 19.58 -11.34
CA GLU A 76 -4.31 20.68 -10.67
C GLU A 76 -3.43 21.46 -9.68
N THR A 77 -2.34 20.85 -9.21
CA THR A 77 -1.45 21.44 -8.19
C THR A 77 0.02 21.27 -8.58
N MET A 78 0.88 22.20 -8.15
CA MET A 78 2.33 22.16 -8.43
C MET A 78 3.00 20.85 -7.98
N ASN A 79 2.49 20.23 -6.91
CA ASN A 79 2.98 18.93 -6.44
C ASN A 79 2.60 17.75 -7.36
N GLN A 80 1.57 17.89 -8.20
CA GLN A 80 1.26 16.88 -9.20
C GLN A 80 2.20 16.98 -10.42
N TRP A 81 2.68 18.19 -10.76
CA TRP A 81 3.52 18.42 -11.95
C TRP A 81 4.80 17.56 -11.99
N TYR A 82 5.54 17.43 -10.88
CA TYR A 82 6.78 16.66 -10.86
C TYR A 82 6.57 15.16 -11.11
N GLY A 83 5.36 14.65 -10.87
CA GLY A 83 4.95 13.26 -11.17
C GLY A 83 4.08 13.12 -12.42
N TRP A 84 3.65 14.23 -13.05
CA TRP A 84 2.73 14.20 -14.19
C TRP A 84 3.39 13.87 -15.52
N TYR A 85 4.72 13.91 -15.58
CA TYR A 85 5.52 13.64 -16.77
C TYR A 85 6.55 12.56 -16.46
N LEU A 86 6.09 11.29 -16.58
CA LEU A 86 6.94 10.10 -16.35
C LEU A 86 8.03 9.94 -17.43
N GLU A 87 7.78 10.46 -18.62
CA GLU A 87 8.74 10.46 -19.71
C GLU A 87 9.68 11.66 -19.56
N PRO A 88 11.00 11.47 -19.66
CA PRO A 88 11.95 12.57 -19.56
C PRO A 88 11.83 13.48 -20.79
N LEU A 89 11.96 14.78 -20.58
CA LEU A 89 11.90 15.80 -21.65
C LEU A 89 12.89 15.53 -22.80
N VAL A 90 14.03 14.91 -22.48
CA VAL A 90 15.01 14.41 -23.45
C VAL A 90 15.06 12.88 -23.32
N PRO A 91 14.86 12.10 -24.40
CA PRO A 91 14.92 10.66 -24.34
C PRO A 91 16.33 10.18 -23.96
N VAL A 92 16.41 9.26 -23.00
CA VAL A 92 17.69 8.74 -22.49
C VAL A 92 18.27 7.71 -23.46
N ASP A 93 19.11 8.18 -24.37
CA ASP A 93 19.92 7.33 -25.24
C ASP A 93 21.07 6.70 -24.44
N LYS A 94 21.00 5.37 -24.26
CA LYS A 94 22.01 4.58 -23.55
C LYS A 94 23.29 4.35 -24.35
N SER A 95 23.28 4.62 -25.66
CA SER A 95 24.48 4.55 -26.51
C SER A 95 25.34 5.82 -26.39
N ASN A 96 24.72 6.95 -26.04
CA ASN A 96 25.39 8.24 -25.92
C ASN A 96 26.22 8.36 -24.62
N LYS A 97 27.53 8.11 -24.75
CA LYS A 97 28.53 8.22 -23.69
C LYS A 97 28.70 9.64 -23.09
N MET A 98 28.11 10.67 -23.68
CA MET A 98 28.15 12.05 -23.15
C MET A 98 27.01 12.35 -22.17
N LEU A 99 25.93 11.56 -22.21
CA LEU A 99 24.72 11.79 -21.40
C LEU A 99 24.36 10.59 -20.52
N TYR A 100 24.81 9.38 -20.86
CA TYR A 100 24.52 8.16 -20.12
C TYR A 100 25.73 7.67 -19.32
N TYR A 101 25.76 8.03 -18.03
CA TYR A 101 26.78 7.61 -17.06
C TYR A 101 26.19 6.69 -15.99
N PRO A 102 25.93 5.40 -16.29
CA PRO A 102 25.47 4.45 -15.29
C PRO A 102 26.56 4.22 -14.24
N GLN A 103 26.20 4.26 -12.95
CA GLN A 103 27.14 3.91 -11.89
C GLN A 103 27.58 2.44 -11.99
N ALA A 104 28.89 2.22 -12.06
CA ALA A 104 29.47 0.88 -12.05
C ALA A 104 29.17 0.20 -10.70
N SER A 105 28.51 -0.96 -10.75
CA SER A 105 28.16 -1.76 -9.57
C SER A 105 29.07 -2.98 -9.45
N SER A 106 29.69 -3.15 -8.28
CA SER A 106 30.44 -4.37 -7.94
C SER A 106 29.52 -5.58 -7.84
N GLU A 107 30.08 -6.79 -7.97
CA GLU A 107 29.30 -8.03 -7.81
C GLU A 107 28.70 -8.15 -6.41
N LEU A 108 29.46 -7.78 -5.36
CA LEU A 108 28.97 -7.67 -3.99
C LEU A 108 27.73 -6.75 -3.89
N THR A 109 27.76 -5.59 -4.55
CA THR A 109 26.61 -4.67 -4.60
C THR A 109 25.40 -5.30 -5.29
N LYS A 110 25.61 -6.02 -6.40
CA LYS A 110 24.54 -6.69 -7.16
C LYS A 110 23.88 -7.81 -6.33
N VAL A 111 24.68 -8.67 -5.69
CA VAL A 111 24.20 -9.74 -4.80
C VAL A 111 23.47 -9.16 -3.59
N GLY A 112 24.01 -8.10 -2.98
CA GLY A 112 23.35 -7.39 -1.87
C GLY A 112 21.97 -6.83 -2.26
N LEU A 113 21.85 -6.23 -3.45
CA LEU A 113 20.57 -5.75 -3.97
C LEU A 113 19.56 -6.88 -4.27
N GLN A 114 20.01 -8.04 -4.74
CA GLN A 114 19.15 -9.21 -4.92
C GLN A 114 18.62 -9.73 -3.58
N LEU A 115 19.50 -9.91 -2.58
CA LEU A 115 19.11 -10.34 -1.24
C LEU A 115 18.12 -9.36 -0.56
N LEU A 116 18.25 -8.05 -0.80
CA LEU A 116 17.28 -7.06 -0.34
C LEU A 116 15.92 -7.22 -1.02
N LYS A 117 15.88 -7.39 -2.35
CA LYS A 117 14.63 -7.63 -3.12
C LYS A 117 13.90 -8.90 -2.68
N GLU A 118 14.64 -9.97 -2.36
CA GLU A 118 14.05 -11.21 -1.84
C GLU A 118 13.49 -11.04 -0.43
N LYS A 119 14.18 -10.31 0.44
CA LYS A 119 13.67 -9.98 1.79
C LYS A 119 12.38 -9.16 1.73
N THR A 120 12.25 -8.20 0.82
CA THR A 120 11.01 -7.43 0.67
C THR A 120 9.85 -8.27 0.15
N LYS A 121 10.10 -9.22 -0.77
CA LYS A 121 9.07 -10.13 -1.30
C LYS A 121 8.47 -11.08 -0.26
N LYS A 122 9.24 -11.48 0.77
CA LYS A 122 8.76 -12.35 1.87
C LYS A 122 7.98 -11.61 2.97
N LYS A 123 7.79 -10.30 2.83
CA LYS A 123 7.17 -9.43 3.85
C LYS A 123 5.86 -8.79 3.37
N GLN A 124 5.43 -9.15 2.17
CA GLN A 124 4.10 -8.93 1.59
C GLN A 124 3.36 -10.27 1.60
#